data_AF-A0A059CMZ4-F1
#
_entry.id   AF-A0A059CMZ4-F1
#
_cell.length_a   1.000
_cell.length_b   1.000
_cell.length_c   1.000
_cell.angle_alpha   90.00
_cell.angle_beta   90.00
_cell.angle_gamma   90.00
#
_symmetry.space_group_name_H-M   'P 1'
#
loop_
_entity.id
_entity.type
_entity.pdbx_description
1 polymer ?
#
loop_
_entity_poly.entity_id
_entity_poly.type
_entity_poly.pdbx_seq_one_letter_code
_entity_poly.pdbx_strand_id
1 'polypeptide(L)'
;MDSISTLKLPLIDLSELDGSKPGTVQWDSLQSQVREALEEFGCFEALTDRMTLELHNDVFQEMEALLELPTDVKRRFSDPNKPYDGYRGNLPHSPLYEAFGINYAPNSGSIEGFANLIWPEGNTRFCETMKTYVTRVLELDSLVKKLVLGSLGVDKYLESLAKSGWSNGRLYSPCHRVMMSGHEARYCIGFFSNGQGTMQCPDELVDDQHPLLFKPFDVAGLFRIYKTKEGESGASAMDTYYRI
;
A
#
# COMPACT_ATOMS: atom_id res chain seq x y z
N MET A 1 34.67 2.83 2.03
CA MET A 1 33.19 2.77 2.03
C MET A 1 32.78 3.30 0.69
N ASP A 2 32.47 2.41 -0.24
CA ASP A 2 32.01 2.83 -1.55
C ASP A 2 30.66 3.50 -1.39
N SER A 3 30.54 4.72 -1.90
CA SER A 3 29.29 5.46 -2.01
C SER A 3 28.30 4.57 -2.74
N ILE A 4 27.33 3.99 -2.04
CA ILE A 4 26.15 3.38 -2.67
C ILE A 4 25.53 4.50 -3.50
N SER A 5 25.56 4.37 -4.83
CA SER A 5 24.85 5.32 -5.70
C SER A 5 23.39 5.30 -5.26
N THR A 6 22.90 6.43 -4.76
CA THR A 6 21.50 6.57 -4.39
C THR A 6 20.67 6.43 -5.66
N LEU A 7 19.99 5.29 -5.80
CA LEU A 7 19.01 5.07 -6.86
C LEU A 7 17.95 6.16 -6.73
N LYS A 8 17.81 6.99 -7.76
CA LYS A 8 16.78 8.02 -7.78
C LYS A 8 15.54 7.43 -8.46
N LEU A 9 14.46 7.31 -7.70
CA LEU A 9 13.19 6.84 -8.25
C LEU A 9 12.60 7.87 -9.22
N PRO A 10 11.81 7.44 -10.21
CA PRO A 10 11.01 8.35 -11.02
C PRO A 10 10.10 9.21 -10.14
N LEU A 11 10.08 10.52 -10.36
CA LEU A 11 9.13 11.45 -9.76
C LEU A 11 8.05 11.77 -10.80
N ILE A 12 6.81 11.39 -10.51
CA ILE A 12 5.67 11.56 -11.41
C ILE A 12 4.71 12.59 -10.82
N ASP A 13 4.40 13.62 -11.59
CA ASP A 13 3.45 14.65 -11.18
C ASP A 13 2.00 14.22 -11.48
N LEU A 14 1.24 14.00 -10.41
CA LEU A 14 -0.17 13.63 -10.44
C LEU A 14 -1.07 14.78 -9.95
N SER A 15 -0.53 15.99 -9.83
CA SER A 15 -1.27 17.19 -9.46
C SER A 15 -2.16 17.67 -10.60
N GLU A 16 -3.22 18.43 -10.28
CA GLU A 16 -4.09 19.09 -11.26
C GLU A 16 -4.78 18.15 -12.26
N LEU A 17 -4.90 16.86 -11.94
CA LEU A 17 -5.59 15.87 -12.77
C LEU A 17 -7.11 15.88 -12.62
N ASP A 18 -7.67 16.81 -11.84
CA ASP A 18 -9.11 17.03 -11.68
C ASP A 18 -9.69 17.64 -12.98
N GLY A 19 -9.80 16.83 -14.03
CA GLY A 19 -10.32 17.23 -15.34
C GLY A 19 -9.68 16.48 -16.51
N SER A 20 -8.48 15.93 -16.32
CA SER A 20 -7.84 15.07 -17.31
C SER A 20 -8.54 13.73 -17.37
N LYS A 21 -9.01 13.39 -18.57
CA LYS A 21 -9.79 12.18 -18.84
C LYS A 21 -8.96 11.20 -19.66
N PRO A 22 -9.30 9.90 -19.60
CA PRO A 22 -8.79 8.94 -20.57
C PRO A 22 -8.89 9.48 -22.01
N GLY A 23 -7.80 9.33 -22.77
CA GLY A 23 -7.71 9.77 -24.16
C GLY A 23 -7.23 11.21 -24.38
N THR A 24 -6.77 11.92 -23.35
CA THR A 24 -6.00 13.16 -23.54
C THR A 24 -4.50 12.86 -23.63
N VAL A 25 -3.74 13.71 -24.35
CA VAL A 25 -2.29 13.57 -24.47
C VAL A 25 -1.58 13.53 -23.11
N GLN A 26 -2.06 14.33 -22.15
CA GLN A 26 -1.53 14.31 -20.79
C GLN A 26 -1.80 12.98 -20.07
N TRP A 27 -3.00 12.43 -20.22
CA TRP A 27 -3.37 11.15 -19.63
C TRP A 27 -2.51 10.01 -20.19
N ASP A 28 -2.36 9.94 -21.51
CA ASP A 28 -1.57 8.91 -22.17
C ASP A 28 -0.09 9.00 -21.77
N SER A 29 0.45 10.23 -21.66
CA SER A 29 1.82 10.45 -21.17
C SER A 29 2.01 9.95 -19.74
N LEU A 30 1.05 10.20 -18.84
CA LEU A 30 1.14 9.73 -17.46
C LEU A 30 1.01 8.22 -17.34
N GLN A 31 0.16 7.60 -18.17
CA GLN A 31 0.06 6.15 -18.25
C GLN A 31 1.40 5.51 -18.63
N SER A 32 2.10 6.07 -19.62
CA SER A 32 3.43 5.61 -19.99
C SER A 32 4.45 5.80 -18.88
N GLN A 33 4.52 6.98 -18.26
CA GLN A 33 5.46 7.26 -17.16
C GLN A 33 5.25 6.31 -15.96
N VAL A 34 4.01 6.11 -15.54
CA VAL A 34 3.68 5.20 -14.44
C VAL A 34 4.04 3.76 -14.80
N ARG A 35 3.75 3.35 -16.04
CA ARG A 35 4.08 2.00 -16.52
C ARG A 35 5.59 1.76 -16.53
N GLU A 36 6.36 2.63 -17.18
CA GLU A 36 7.81 2.53 -17.28
C GLU A 36 8.45 2.48 -15.87
N ALA A 37 7.99 3.34 -14.95
CA ALA A 37 8.49 3.32 -13.58
C ALA A 37 8.21 2.00 -12.85
N LEU A 38 7.03 1.42 -13.04
CA LEU A 38 6.65 0.14 -12.42
C LEU A 38 7.27 -1.07 -13.12
N GLU A 39 7.56 -1.01 -14.41
CA GLU A 39 8.28 -2.06 -15.15
C GLU A 39 9.76 -2.09 -14.76
N GLU A 40 10.41 -0.92 -14.62
CA GLU A 40 11.86 -0.83 -14.33
C GLU A 40 12.17 -0.86 -12.82
N PHE A 41 11.45 -0.08 -12.01
CA PHE A 41 11.75 0.12 -10.59
C PHE A 41 10.73 -0.54 -9.67
N GLY A 42 9.51 -0.78 -10.16
CA GLY A 42 8.39 -1.28 -9.38
C GLY A 42 7.86 -0.30 -8.33
N CYS A 43 8.35 0.94 -8.33
CA CYS A 43 7.90 2.03 -7.47
C CYS A 43 8.30 3.39 -8.06
N PHE A 44 7.60 4.44 -7.64
CA PHE A 44 7.87 5.83 -8.03
C PHE A 44 7.46 6.77 -6.90
N GLU A 45 8.01 7.99 -6.91
CA GLU A 45 7.56 9.09 -6.06
C GLU A 45 6.43 9.83 -6.78
N ALA A 46 5.33 10.09 -6.07
CA ALA A 46 4.20 10.83 -6.62
C ALA A 46 4.16 12.24 -6.03
N LEU A 47 4.17 13.26 -6.89
CA LEU A 47 3.77 14.61 -6.50
C LEU A 47 2.25 14.72 -6.62
N THR A 48 1.58 15.27 -5.60
CA THR A 48 0.13 15.40 -5.58
C THR A 48 -0.32 16.62 -4.79
N ASP A 49 -1.34 17.30 -5.28
CA ASP A 49 -2.07 18.39 -4.62
C ASP A 49 -3.18 17.91 -3.67
N ARG A 50 -3.50 16.61 -3.70
CA ARG A 50 -4.53 15.99 -2.84
C ARG A 50 -4.13 15.95 -1.37
N MET A 51 -2.84 16.04 -1.08
CA MET A 51 -2.30 16.03 0.28
C MET A 51 -1.71 17.40 0.60
N THR A 52 -2.42 18.21 1.38
CA THR A 52 -1.89 19.49 1.84
C THR A 52 -0.81 19.26 2.89
N LEU A 53 0.14 20.21 3.00
CA LEU A 53 1.16 20.18 4.05
C LEU A 53 0.54 20.25 5.45
N GLU A 54 -0.58 20.97 5.60
CA GLU A 54 -1.35 21.04 6.84
C GLU A 54 -1.87 19.66 7.24
N LEU A 55 -2.58 18.96 6.34
CA LEU A 55 -3.11 17.62 6.60
C LEU A 55 -1.97 16.62 6.89
N HIS A 56 -0.87 16.71 6.14
CA HIS A 56 0.32 15.90 6.42
C HIS A 56 0.80 16.10 7.87
N ASN A 57 0.99 17.35 8.30
CA ASN A 57 1.50 17.65 9.64
C ASN A 57 0.50 17.25 10.74
N ASP A 58 -0.79 17.50 10.54
CA ASP A 58 -1.83 17.08 11.48
C ASP A 58 -1.84 15.56 11.68
N VAL A 59 -1.74 14.79 10.60
CA VAL A 59 -1.72 13.33 10.66
C VAL A 59 -0.49 12.83 11.41
N PHE A 60 0.70 13.36 11.12
CA PHE A 60 1.92 12.95 11.80
C PHE A 60 1.90 13.33 13.28
N GLN A 61 1.33 14.48 13.64
CA GLN A 61 1.15 14.86 15.04
C GLN A 61 0.19 13.89 15.77
N GLU A 62 -0.92 13.51 15.15
CA GLU A 62 -1.86 12.53 15.71
C GLU A 62 -1.22 11.14 15.88
N MET A 63 -0.35 10.74 14.95
CA MET A 63 0.40 9.49 15.04
C MET A 63 1.46 9.48 16.14
N GLU A 64 2.23 10.56 16.25
CA GLU A 64 3.22 10.74 17.30
C GLU A 64 2.53 10.64 18.67
N ALA A 65 1.46 11.40 18.88
CA ALA A 65 0.66 11.35 20.10
C ALA A 65 0.10 9.95 20.39
N LEU A 66 -0.36 9.22 19.36
CA LEU A 66 -0.84 7.85 19.49
C LEU A 66 0.28 6.88 19.92
N LEU A 67 1.49 7.02 19.38
CA LEU A 67 2.63 6.15 19.67
C LEU A 67 3.28 6.47 21.02
N GLU A 68 3.17 7.69 21.50
CA GLU A 68 3.61 8.10 22.85
C GLU A 68 2.72 7.56 23.97
N LEU A 69 1.53 7.03 23.67
CA LEU A 69 0.64 6.47 24.67
C LEU A 69 1.28 5.27 25.41
N PRO A 70 0.90 5.04 26.68
CA PRO A 70 1.33 3.86 27.43
C PRO A 70 1.03 2.55 26.69
N THR A 71 1.94 1.57 26.79
CA THR A 71 1.85 0.32 26.03
C THR A 71 0.55 -0.45 26.31
N ASP A 72 0.04 -0.41 27.55
CA ASP A 72 -1.23 -1.03 27.93
C ASP A 72 -2.44 -0.36 27.24
N VAL A 73 -2.39 0.95 27.02
CA VAL A 73 -3.40 1.69 26.25
C VAL A 73 -3.34 1.29 24.77
N LYS A 74 -2.14 1.28 24.17
CA LYS A 74 -1.94 0.87 22.77
C LYS A 74 -2.46 -0.56 22.52
N ARG A 75 -2.26 -1.47 23.47
CA ARG A 75 -2.74 -2.86 23.42
C ARG A 75 -4.26 -3.04 23.54
N ARG A 76 -5.04 -2.00 23.89
CA ARG A 76 -6.51 -2.08 23.87
C ARG A 76 -7.05 -2.40 22.48
N PHE A 77 -6.33 -1.98 21.45
CA PHE A 77 -6.60 -2.35 20.08
C PHE A 77 -5.70 -3.53 19.68
N SER A 78 -6.09 -4.75 20.05
CA SER A 78 -5.37 -5.97 19.68
C SER A 78 -6.37 -7.12 19.61
N ASP A 79 -6.46 -7.78 18.45
CA ASP A 79 -7.29 -8.97 18.27
C ASP A 79 -6.38 -10.16 17.89
N PRO A 80 -6.26 -11.19 18.75
CA PRO A 80 -5.41 -12.34 18.47
C PRO A 80 -5.85 -13.13 17.22
N ASN A 81 -7.10 -12.98 16.78
CA ASN A 81 -7.63 -13.62 15.58
C ASN A 81 -7.42 -12.78 14.31
N LYS A 82 -7.03 -11.50 14.44
CA LYS A 82 -6.76 -10.60 13.32
C LYS A 82 -5.34 -10.09 13.40
N PRO A 83 -4.34 -10.89 12.98
CA PRO A 83 -2.93 -10.57 13.18
C PRO A 83 -2.47 -9.30 12.45
N TYR A 84 -3.25 -8.75 11.52
CA TYR A 84 -2.97 -7.49 10.84
C TYR A 84 -3.74 -6.29 11.40
N ASP A 85 -4.76 -6.53 12.22
CA ASP A 85 -5.49 -5.48 12.93
C ASP A 85 -4.99 -5.40 14.36
N GLY A 86 -4.59 -4.21 14.78
CA GLY A 86 -4.13 -3.99 16.14
C GLY A 86 -2.74 -3.41 16.25
N TYR A 87 -2.37 -3.20 17.50
CA TYR A 87 -1.05 -2.80 17.92
C TYR A 87 -0.06 -3.95 17.80
N ARG A 88 1.10 -3.66 17.21
CA ARG A 88 2.26 -4.54 17.14
C ARG A 88 3.45 -3.79 17.68
N GLY A 89 4.17 -4.41 18.61
CA GLY A 89 5.37 -3.85 19.23
C GLY A 89 6.08 -4.92 20.05
N ASN A 90 7.33 -4.65 20.44
CA ASN A 90 8.16 -5.58 21.22
C ASN A 90 8.31 -6.96 20.55
N LEU A 91 8.46 -6.99 19.22
CA LEU A 91 8.65 -8.22 18.46
C LEU A 91 10.09 -8.74 18.66
N PRO A 92 10.33 -10.04 18.92
CA PRO A 92 11.68 -10.57 19.16
C PRO A 92 12.69 -10.28 18.04
N HIS A 93 12.23 -10.28 16.79
CA HIS A 93 13.05 -10.01 15.60
C HIS A 93 13.13 -8.52 15.22
N SER A 94 12.27 -7.67 15.80
CA SER A 94 12.19 -6.24 15.52
C SER A 94 11.84 -5.44 16.79
N PRO A 95 12.75 -5.38 17.78
CA PRO A 95 12.44 -4.83 19.11
C PRO A 95 12.18 -3.32 19.11
N LEU A 96 12.68 -2.59 18.11
CA LEU A 96 12.50 -1.14 17.96
C LEU A 96 11.31 -0.77 17.06
N TYR A 97 10.60 -1.77 16.51
CA TYR A 97 9.45 -1.54 15.64
C TYR A 97 8.18 -1.57 16.47
N GLU A 98 7.34 -0.55 16.25
CA GLU A 98 5.95 -0.60 16.63
C GLU A 98 5.04 0.02 15.56
N ALA A 99 3.80 -0.44 15.51
CA ALA A 99 2.80 0.04 14.55
C ALA A 99 1.38 -0.31 14.98
N PHE A 100 0.43 0.37 14.37
CA PHE A 100 -0.99 0.00 14.37
C PHE A 100 -1.39 -0.41 12.95
N GLY A 101 -2.10 -1.52 12.83
CA GLY A 101 -2.78 -1.90 11.59
C GLY A 101 -4.29 -1.79 11.74
N ILE A 102 -4.96 -1.16 10.78
CA ILE A 102 -6.42 -1.01 10.78
C ILE A 102 -6.95 -1.45 9.41
N ASN A 103 -7.74 -2.53 9.38
CA ASN A 103 -8.57 -2.84 8.22
C ASN A 103 -9.63 -1.76 8.05
N TYR A 104 -9.43 -0.96 7.00
CA TYR A 104 -10.31 0.15 6.67
C TYR A 104 -11.21 -0.17 5.49
N ALA A 105 -12.50 0.14 5.64
CA ALA A 105 -13.42 0.27 4.53
C ALA A 105 -14.14 1.63 4.63
N PRO A 106 -14.42 2.32 3.52
CA PRO A 106 -15.17 3.57 3.56
C PRO A 106 -16.49 3.41 4.31
N ASN A 107 -16.81 4.36 5.20
CA ASN A 107 -18.04 4.39 6.02
C ASN A 107 -18.24 3.19 6.97
N SER A 108 -17.21 2.38 7.21
CA SER A 108 -17.28 1.23 8.13
C SER A 108 -17.30 1.61 9.61
N GLY A 109 -16.93 2.84 9.95
CA GLY A 109 -16.69 3.25 11.33
C GLY A 109 -15.40 2.68 11.94
N SER A 110 -14.49 2.08 11.14
CA SER A 110 -13.26 1.47 11.64
C SER A 110 -12.37 2.45 12.42
N ILE A 111 -12.28 3.72 11.96
CA ILE A 111 -11.45 4.75 12.60
C ILE A 111 -12.04 5.13 13.96
N GLU A 112 -13.36 5.30 14.04
CA GLU A 112 -14.07 5.62 15.28
C GLU A 112 -14.05 4.45 16.26
N GLY A 113 -14.24 3.23 15.75
CA GLY A 113 -14.12 2.01 16.56
C GLY A 113 -12.73 1.86 17.16
N PHE A 114 -11.69 2.14 16.37
CA PHE A 114 -10.32 2.23 16.86
C PHE A 114 -10.16 3.32 17.92
N ALA A 115 -10.59 4.55 17.63
CA ALA A 115 -10.43 5.68 18.53
C ALA A 115 -11.14 5.46 19.87
N ASN A 116 -12.34 4.88 19.87
CA ASN A 116 -13.10 4.59 21.09
C ASN A 116 -12.41 3.57 22.01
N LEU A 117 -11.60 2.66 21.46
CA LEU A 117 -10.82 1.70 22.26
C LEU A 117 -9.60 2.36 22.90
N ILE A 118 -8.95 3.30 22.19
CA ILE A 118 -7.75 3.99 22.66
C ILE A 118 -8.12 5.12 23.64
N TRP A 119 -9.09 5.95 23.26
CA TRP A 119 -9.59 7.11 24.01
C TRP A 119 -11.08 6.91 24.35
N PRO A 120 -11.41 6.35 25.53
CA PRO A 120 -12.80 6.12 25.94
C PRO A 120 -13.66 7.38 26.04
N GLU A 121 -13.03 8.54 26.24
CA GLU A 121 -13.70 9.86 26.26
C GLU A 121 -13.95 10.41 24.84
N GLY A 122 -13.47 9.71 23.81
CA GLY A 122 -13.51 10.11 22.41
C GLY A 122 -12.28 10.90 21.98
N ASN A 123 -12.01 10.88 20.68
CA ASN A 123 -10.99 11.73 20.05
C ASN A 123 -11.49 12.15 18.65
N THR A 124 -12.32 13.20 18.63
CA THR A 124 -12.95 13.70 17.40
C THR A 124 -11.91 14.21 16.40
N ARG A 125 -10.89 14.94 16.89
CA ARG A 125 -9.82 15.47 16.04
C ARG A 125 -9.09 14.34 15.31
N PHE A 126 -8.65 13.31 16.04
CA PHE A 126 -8.01 12.14 15.44
C PHE A 126 -8.89 11.51 14.36
N CYS A 127 -10.18 11.29 14.67
CA CYS A 127 -11.10 10.67 13.73
C CYS A 127 -11.26 11.50 12.44
N GLU A 128 -11.47 12.81 12.55
CA GLU A 128 -11.66 13.71 11.42
C GLU A 128 -10.39 13.85 10.56
N THR A 129 -9.25 14.02 11.20
CA THR A 129 -7.93 14.08 10.54
C THR A 129 -7.65 12.79 9.76
N MET A 130 -7.79 11.63 10.40
CA MET A 130 -7.52 10.34 9.77
C MET A 130 -8.52 10.01 8.64
N LYS A 131 -9.80 10.36 8.80
CA LYS A 131 -10.79 10.18 7.73
C LYS A 131 -10.45 11.04 6.51
N THR A 132 -10.08 12.29 6.74
CA THR A 132 -9.68 13.19 5.66
C THR A 132 -8.45 12.65 4.94
N TYR A 133 -7.41 12.28 5.69
CA TYR A 133 -6.20 11.66 5.15
C TYR A 133 -6.48 10.41 4.31
N VAL A 134 -7.22 9.45 4.86
CA VAL A 134 -7.53 8.19 4.16
C VAL A 134 -8.36 8.46 2.91
N THR A 135 -9.26 9.44 2.93
CA THR A 135 -10.03 9.86 1.73
C THR A 135 -9.09 10.35 0.63
N ARG A 136 -8.11 11.21 0.95
CA ARG A 136 -7.12 11.70 -0.03
C ARG A 136 -6.23 10.58 -0.57
N VAL A 137 -5.82 9.65 0.28
CA VAL A 137 -5.05 8.48 -0.15
C VAL A 137 -5.87 7.57 -1.08
N LEU A 138 -7.17 7.38 -0.81
CA LEU A 138 -8.05 6.59 -1.67
C LEU A 138 -8.27 7.23 -3.05
N GLU A 139 -8.38 8.56 -3.11
CA GLU A 139 -8.45 9.30 -4.38
C GLU A 139 -7.18 9.06 -5.21
N LEU A 140 -6.00 9.13 -4.57
CA LEU A 140 -4.71 8.87 -5.22
C LEU A 140 -4.56 7.41 -5.66
N ASP A 141 -4.89 6.45 -4.80
CA ASP A 141 -4.87 5.02 -5.11
C ASP A 141 -5.77 4.70 -6.33
N SER A 142 -6.99 5.25 -6.35
CA SER A 142 -7.92 5.11 -7.48
C SER A 142 -7.35 5.68 -8.77
N LEU A 143 -6.71 6.85 -8.71
CA LEU A 143 -6.06 7.46 -9.87
C LEU A 143 -4.90 6.61 -10.39
N VAL A 144 -3.98 6.19 -9.52
CA VAL A 144 -2.82 5.36 -9.89
C VAL A 144 -3.30 4.05 -10.53
N LYS A 145 -4.31 3.40 -9.96
CA LYS A 145 -4.91 2.18 -10.53
C LYS A 145 -5.46 2.39 -11.93
N LYS A 146 -6.15 3.51 -12.19
CA LYS A 146 -6.66 3.84 -13.53
C LYS A 146 -5.51 4.02 -14.52
N LEU A 147 -4.43 4.70 -14.11
CA LEU A 147 -3.26 4.90 -14.95
C LEU A 147 -2.59 3.56 -15.28
N VAL A 148 -2.36 2.71 -14.28
CA VAL A 148 -1.75 1.39 -14.43
C VAL A 148 -2.59 0.45 -15.30
N LEU A 149 -3.89 0.32 -15.03
CA LEU A 149 -4.71 -0.61 -15.79
C LEU A 149 -4.89 -0.16 -17.23
N GLY A 150 -5.09 1.14 -17.46
CA GLY A 150 -5.22 1.63 -18.82
C GLY A 150 -3.91 1.58 -19.62
N SER A 151 -2.75 1.75 -18.98
CA SER A 151 -1.45 1.57 -19.66
C SER A 151 -1.18 0.12 -20.08
N LEU A 152 -1.87 -0.84 -19.45
CA LEU A 152 -1.86 -2.26 -19.75
C LEU A 152 -3.03 -2.70 -20.66
N GLY A 153 -3.95 -1.80 -21.03
CA GLY A 153 -5.11 -2.11 -21.86
C GLY A 153 -6.18 -2.97 -21.17
N VAL A 154 -6.23 -2.93 -19.84
CA VAL A 154 -7.10 -3.77 -18.98
C VAL A 154 -7.95 -2.91 -18.03
N ASP A 155 -8.33 -1.72 -18.45
CA ASP A 155 -9.13 -0.75 -17.69
C ASP A 155 -10.52 -1.28 -17.29
N LYS A 156 -11.09 -2.19 -18.07
CA LYS A 156 -12.36 -2.87 -17.72
C LYS A 156 -12.31 -3.62 -16.39
N TYR A 157 -11.11 -3.95 -15.90
CA TYR A 157 -10.94 -4.61 -14.61
C TYR A 157 -10.85 -3.64 -13.43
N LEU A 158 -11.08 -2.33 -13.63
CA LEU A 158 -10.97 -1.32 -12.56
C LEU A 158 -11.91 -1.59 -11.37
N GLU A 159 -13.17 -1.94 -11.64
CA GLU A 159 -14.14 -2.28 -10.59
C GLU A 159 -13.93 -3.69 -10.03
N SER A 160 -13.32 -4.56 -10.84
CA SER A 160 -12.95 -5.92 -10.46
C SER A 160 -11.50 -6.03 -10.00
N LEU A 161 -10.80 -4.94 -9.68
CA LEU A 161 -9.45 -4.95 -9.08
C LEU A 161 -9.41 -5.77 -7.79
N ALA A 162 -10.57 -5.90 -7.14
CA ALA A 162 -10.76 -6.83 -6.03
C ALA A 162 -10.56 -8.30 -6.42
N LYS A 163 -10.64 -8.68 -7.70
CA LYS A 163 -10.63 -10.06 -8.23
C LYS A 163 -9.64 -10.28 -9.38
N SER A 164 -9.12 -9.22 -10.01
CA SER A 164 -8.28 -9.31 -11.20
C SER A 164 -7.38 -8.09 -11.30
N GLY A 165 -6.09 -8.32 -11.49
CA GLY A 165 -5.10 -7.26 -11.64
C GLY A 165 -3.68 -7.71 -11.30
N TRP A 166 -3.35 -8.96 -11.62
CA TRP A 166 -1.97 -9.42 -11.60
C TRP A 166 -1.34 -9.10 -12.96
N SER A 167 -0.19 -8.43 -12.98
CA SER A 167 0.49 -7.97 -14.19
C SER A 167 1.14 -9.08 -15.03
N ASN A 168 1.02 -10.34 -14.61
CA ASN A 168 1.75 -11.48 -15.18
C ASN A 168 3.27 -11.26 -15.26
N GLY A 169 3.84 -10.59 -14.24
CA GLY A 169 5.25 -10.24 -14.22
C GLY A 169 5.63 -9.02 -15.07
N ARG A 170 4.68 -8.33 -15.72
CA ARG A 170 4.97 -7.08 -16.45
C ARG A 170 5.42 -5.97 -15.50
N LEU A 171 4.75 -5.83 -14.36
CA LEU A 171 5.14 -4.86 -13.33
C LEU A 171 6.03 -5.52 -12.28
N TYR A 172 7.15 -4.88 -11.96
CA TYR A 172 8.11 -5.38 -10.99
C TYR A 172 7.62 -5.12 -9.55
N SER A 173 7.83 -6.09 -8.67
CA SER A 173 7.55 -5.96 -7.23
C SER A 173 8.88 -6.03 -6.46
N PRO A 174 9.46 -4.89 -6.08
CA PRO A 174 10.80 -4.86 -5.51
C PRO A 174 10.80 -5.27 -4.04
N CYS A 175 11.84 -6.02 -3.67
CA CYS A 175 12.19 -6.16 -2.26
C CYS A 175 12.71 -4.81 -1.74
N HIS A 176 12.09 -4.28 -0.70
CA HIS A 176 12.50 -3.04 -0.04
C HIS A 176 12.73 -3.28 1.45
N ARG A 177 13.65 -2.49 2.03
CA ARG A 177 13.95 -2.52 3.47
C ARG A 177 14.17 -1.11 3.99
N VAL A 178 13.83 -0.90 5.26
CA VAL A 178 14.15 0.34 5.97
C VAL A 178 15.45 0.11 6.73
N MET A 179 16.43 0.98 6.47
CA MET A 179 17.68 1.00 7.25
C MET A 179 17.54 2.06 8.33
N MET A 180 17.81 1.68 9.58
CA MET A 180 17.89 2.64 10.67
C MET A 180 19.22 3.40 10.59
N SER A 181 19.15 4.72 10.55
CA SER A 181 20.30 5.61 10.67
C SER A 181 20.00 6.68 11.73
N GLY A 182 20.88 6.80 12.73
CA GLY A 182 20.71 7.77 13.82
C GLY A 182 19.94 7.22 15.03
N HIS A 183 19.52 8.15 15.91
CA HIS A 183 18.90 7.87 17.20
C HIS A 183 17.46 8.38 17.31
N GLU A 184 16.95 9.05 16.27
CA GLU A 184 15.61 9.60 16.25
C GLU A 184 14.58 8.57 15.79
N ALA A 185 13.35 8.70 16.30
CA ALA A 185 12.23 7.91 15.82
C ALA A 185 11.89 8.27 14.37
N ARG A 186 11.56 7.26 13.56
CA ARG A 186 11.09 7.43 12.19
C ARG A 186 9.64 7.00 12.08
N TYR A 187 8.77 7.93 11.73
CA TYR A 187 7.34 7.68 11.52
C TYR A 187 7.04 7.46 10.03
N CYS A 188 6.09 6.56 9.73
CA CYS A 188 5.57 6.36 8.38
C CYS A 188 4.16 5.78 8.43
N ILE A 189 3.38 6.06 7.38
CA ILE A 189 2.06 5.48 7.15
C ILE A 189 2.10 4.68 5.87
N GLY A 190 1.57 3.47 5.91
CA GLY A 190 1.36 2.65 4.73
C GLY A 190 -0.13 2.42 4.49
N PHE A 191 -0.57 2.64 3.26
CA PHE A 191 -1.89 2.20 2.79
C PHE A 191 -1.70 1.06 1.80
N PHE A 192 -2.33 -0.08 2.06
CA PHE A 192 -2.20 -1.29 1.25
C PHE A 192 -3.57 -1.65 0.68
N SER A 193 -3.72 -1.50 -0.63
CA SER A 193 -4.94 -1.94 -1.30
C SER A 193 -4.81 -3.39 -1.73
N ASN A 194 -5.69 -4.24 -1.18
CA ASN A 194 -5.68 -5.67 -1.48
C ASN A 194 -6.99 -6.09 -2.16
N GLY A 195 -6.87 -7.01 -3.12
CA GLY A 195 -8.02 -7.74 -3.64
C GLY A 195 -8.54 -8.80 -2.67
N GLN A 196 -9.75 -9.29 -2.91
CA GLN A 196 -10.37 -10.42 -2.23
C GLN A 196 -10.71 -11.55 -3.21
N GLY A 197 -10.40 -12.77 -2.80
CA GLY A 197 -10.71 -13.98 -3.55
C GLY A 197 -9.55 -14.42 -4.45
N THR A 198 -9.90 -15.12 -5.54
CA THR A 198 -8.93 -15.67 -6.47
C THR A 198 -8.44 -14.60 -7.43
N MET A 199 -7.14 -14.33 -7.43
CA MET A 199 -6.46 -13.53 -8.43
C MET A 199 -6.14 -14.39 -9.64
N GLN A 200 -6.43 -13.84 -10.81
CA GLN A 200 -6.10 -14.42 -12.10
C GLN A 200 -5.54 -13.33 -13.03
N CYS A 201 -4.60 -13.74 -13.88
CA CYS A 201 -4.09 -12.91 -14.97
C CYS A 201 -5.21 -12.64 -15.97
N PRO A 202 -5.47 -11.37 -16.35
CA PRO A 202 -6.30 -11.06 -17.51
C PRO A 202 -5.79 -11.76 -18.78
N ASP A 203 -6.69 -12.31 -19.59
CA ASP A 203 -6.32 -12.99 -20.83
C ASP A 203 -5.62 -12.04 -21.80
N GLU A 204 -5.95 -10.74 -21.77
CA GLU A 204 -5.32 -9.69 -22.59
C GLU A 204 -3.82 -9.50 -22.33
N LEU A 205 -3.33 -9.94 -21.18
CA LEU A 205 -1.92 -9.83 -20.82
C LEU A 205 -1.10 -11.06 -21.22
N VAL A 206 -1.74 -12.08 -21.82
CA VAL A 206 -1.12 -13.32 -22.26
C VAL A 206 -1.08 -13.36 -23.79
N ASP A 207 0.12 -13.41 -24.33
CA ASP A 207 0.38 -13.47 -25.77
C ASP A 207 1.63 -14.31 -26.06
N ASP A 208 1.97 -14.52 -27.34
CA ASP A 208 3.13 -15.34 -27.73
C ASP A 208 4.47 -14.78 -27.21
N GLN A 209 4.55 -13.48 -26.93
CA GLN A 209 5.74 -12.82 -26.38
C GLN A 209 5.72 -12.82 -24.85
N HIS A 210 4.53 -12.87 -24.23
CA HIS A 210 4.30 -12.84 -22.79
C HIS A 210 3.42 -14.03 -22.37
N PRO A 211 3.99 -15.26 -22.29
CA PRO A 211 3.22 -16.42 -21.86
C PRO A 211 2.76 -16.28 -20.41
N LEU A 212 1.71 -17.03 -20.04
CA LEU A 212 1.22 -17.08 -18.67
C LEU A 212 2.32 -17.58 -17.72
N LEU A 213 2.70 -16.77 -16.73
CA LEU A 213 3.79 -17.09 -15.80
C LEU A 213 3.28 -17.70 -14.50
N PHE A 214 2.05 -17.38 -14.08
CA PHE A 214 1.52 -17.77 -12.77
C PHE A 214 0.13 -18.37 -12.89
N LYS A 215 -0.11 -19.46 -12.15
CA LYS A 215 -1.45 -20.04 -12.01
C LYS A 215 -2.33 -19.16 -11.09
N PRO A 216 -3.67 -19.22 -11.21
CA PRO A 216 -4.56 -18.50 -10.31
C PRO A 216 -4.31 -18.84 -8.84
N PHE A 217 -4.47 -17.86 -7.95
CA PHE A 217 -4.19 -18.01 -6.52
C PHE A 217 -5.16 -17.23 -5.63
N ASP A 218 -5.43 -17.77 -4.45
CA ASP A 218 -6.22 -17.08 -3.41
C ASP A 218 -5.33 -16.06 -2.67
N VAL A 219 -5.76 -14.79 -2.61
CA VAL A 219 -5.02 -13.73 -1.91
C VAL A 219 -4.78 -14.09 -0.45
N ALA A 220 -5.78 -14.67 0.23
CA ALA A 220 -5.63 -15.08 1.62
C ALA A 220 -4.62 -16.24 1.75
N GLY A 221 -4.54 -17.14 0.76
CA GLY A 221 -3.53 -18.18 0.65
C GLY A 221 -2.12 -17.63 0.51
N LEU A 222 -1.92 -16.63 -0.35
CA LEU A 222 -0.64 -15.94 -0.49
C LEU A 222 -0.20 -15.29 0.83
N PHE A 223 -1.11 -14.60 1.55
CA PHE A 223 -0.81 -14.05 2.87
C PHE A 223 -0.45 -15.12 3.91
N ARG A 224 -1.03 -16.32 3.85
CA ARG A 224 -0.65 -17.43 4.73
C ARG A 224 0.77 -17.91 4.47
N ILE A 225 1.22 -17.93 3.21
CA ILE A 225 2.59 -18.30 2.84
C ILE A 225 3.61 -17.29 3.38
N TYR A 226 3.31 -15.99 3.31
CA TYR A 226 4.21 -14.96 3.86
C TYR A 226 4.38 -15.04 5.39
N LYS A 227 3.58 -15.85 6.10
CA LYS A 227 3.73 -16.13 7.53
C LYS A 227 4.54 -17.39 7.83
N THR A 228 4.95 -18.15 6.82
CA THR A 228 5.84 -19.30 7.02
C THR A 228 7.29 -18.81 7.05
N LYS A 229 8.19 -19.64 7.59
CA LYS A 229 9.62 -19.29 7.65
C LYS A 229 10.21 -19.05 6.26
N GLU A 230 9.73 -19.77 5.26
CA GLU A 230 10.14 -19.62 3.87
C GLU A 230 9.74 -18.24 3.33
N GLY A 231 8.50 -17.80 3.59
CA GLY A 231 8.03 -16.46 3.23
C GLY A 231 8.79 -15.34 3.95
N GLU A 232 9.06 -15.51 5.24
CA GLU A 232 9.84 -14.55 6.05
C GLU A 232 11.29 -14.44 5.60
N SER A 233 11.86 -15.51 5.03
CA SER A 233 13.23 -15.54 4.53
C SER A 233 13.44 -14.78 3.21
N GLY A 234 12.39 -14.16 2.67
CA GLY A 234 12.45 -13.36 1.44
C GLY A 234 12.34 -14.19 0.16
N ALA A 235 11.97 -15.47 0.26
CA ALA A 235 11.61 -16.24 -0.93
C ALA A 235 10.37 -15.62 -1.58
N SER A 236 10.42 -15.38 -2.90
CA SER A 236 9.24 -14.97 -3.65
C SER A 236 8.18 -16.08 -3.56
N ALA A 237 7.15 -15.85 -2.75
CA ALA A 237 6.04 -16.78 -2.59
C ALA A 237 5.35 -17.03 -3.94
N MET A 238 5.32 -16.01 -4.79
CA MET A 238 4.80 -16.10 -6.15
C MET A 238 5.61 -17.05 -7.02
N ASP A 239 6.94 -16.90 -7.07
CA ASP A 239 7.78 -17.76 -7.89
C ASP A 239 7.86 -19.19 -7.35
N THR A 240 7.80 -19.34 -6.02
CA THR A 240 7.96 -20.64 -5.37
C THR A 240 6.69 -21.50 -5.48
N TYR A 241 5.51 -20.92 -5.28
CA TYR A 241 4.26 -21.68 -5.15
C TYR A 241 3.31 -21.51 -6.33
N TYR A 242 3.41 -20.41 -7.07
CA TYR A 242 2.43 -20.02 -8.08
C TYR A 242 2.96 -19.96 -9.51
N ARG A 243 4.27 -20.06 -9.73
CA ARG A 243 4.86 -20.12 -11.07
C ARG A 243 4.44 -21.39 -11.81
N ILE A 244 4.25 -21.27 -13.13
CA ILE A 244 4.00 -22.37 -14.08
C ILE A 244 5.34 -22.95 -14.56
#